data_AF-A0AAV6A2D0-F1
#
_entry.id   AF-A0AAV6A2D0-F1
#
_cell.length_a   1.000
_cell.length_b   1.000
_cell.length_c   1.000
_cell.angle_alpha   90.00
_cell.angle_beta   90.00
_cell.angle_gamma   90.00
#
_symmetry.space_group_name_H-M   'P 1'
#
loop_
_entity.id
_entity.type
_entity.pdbx_description
1 polymer ?
#
loop_
_entity_poly.entity_id
_entity_poly.type
_entity_poly.pdbx_seq_one_letter_code
_entity_poly.pdbx_strand_id
1 'polypeptide(L)'
;MAFWQLTVPSSPDTSEGLTNFLWEQGALGVVEEESPLTPPRLRAFFPDSASSTALVSSTQRYVAGLHALGFPAASGEIEIAPLLEEAWASAWQQSFPPHGVGRRLWITPPWEERDAPGRVSVIIEPGRAFGTGHHGSTEGCLALLDLVVGPRPAARALDIGIGTGILAIAAIKLGVERVVGLDVDPDAIAAARTNAARNGCVEQIEFHLDGPETLRSDVSPFPLILANLLTHTHLAFICHYARLAAPGSALILGGMLEAEDSSVIAALEPAGFWLRERVVRDGWSALLLEAGSV
;
A
#
# COMPACT_ATOMS: atom_id res chain seq x y z
N MET A 1 2.78 -19.63 -12.92
CA MET A 1 4.08 -20.34 -13.01
C MET A 1 4.31 -21.13 -11.73
N ALA A 2 4.90 -22.33 -11.81
CA ALA A 2 5.20 -23.11 -10.61
C ALA A 2 6.50 -22.58 -9.97
N PHE A 3 6.55 -22.53 -8.64
CA PHE A 3 7.77 -22.20 -7.91
C PHE A 3 8.15 -23.36 -7.00
N TRP A 4 9.42 -23.45 -6.60
CA TRP A 4 9.81 -24.28 -5.47
C TRP A 4 9.83 -23.43 -4.21
N GLN A 5 9.18 -23.91 -3.15
CA GLN A 5 9.35 -23.38 -1.82
C GLN A 5 10.27 -24.32 -1.04
N LEU A 6 11.43 -23.81 -0.62
CA LEU A 6 12.36 -24.48 0.28
C LEU A 6 12.20 -23.90 1.67
N THR A 7 11.83 -24.73 2.64
CA THR A 7 11.76 -24.40 4.06
C THR A 7 13.02 -24.91 4.75
N VAL A 8 13.74 -24.03 5.43
CA VAL A 8 15.01 -24.34 6.11
C VAL A 8 14.91 -23.92 7.57
N PRO A 9 15.06 -24.85 8.54
CA PRO A 9 15.15 -24.49 9.95
C PRO A 9 16.32 -23.51 10.19
N SER A 10 16.07 -22.45 10.94
CA SER A 10 17.08 -21.44 11.26
C SER A 10 17.19 -21.22 12.76
N SER A 11 18.22 -20.48 13.17
CA SER A 11 18.41 -19.96 14.51
C SER A 11 18.93 -18.52 14.39
N PRO A 12 18.88 -17.70 15.46
CA PRO A 12 19.43 -16.35 15.42
C PRO A 12 20.89 -16.31 14.94
N ASP A 13 21.67 -17.34 15.26
CA ASP A 13 23.10 -17.41 14.92
C ASP A 13 23.36 -17.89 13.48
N THR A 14 22.39 -18.54 12.83
CA THR A 14 22.55 -19.14 11.50
C THR A 14 21.70 -18.49 10.41
N SER A 15 20.71 -17.67 10.79
CA SER A 15 19.71 -17.10 9.88
C SER A 15 20.35 -16.23 8.79
N GLU A 16 21.27 -15.34 9.15
CA GLU A 16 21.92 -14.45 8.18
C GLU A 16 22.77 -15.22 7.17
N GLY A 17 23.57 -16.19 7.63
CA GLY A 17 24.40 -17.03 6.76
C GLY A 17 23.55 -17.89 5.81
N LEU A 18 22.47 -18.49 6.33
CA LEU A 18 21.53 -19.26 5.53
C LEU A 18 20.81 -18.38 4.50
N THR A 19 20.39 -17.18 4.87
CA THR A 19 19.74 -16.23 3.96
C THR A 19 20.67 -15.89 2.79
N ASN A 20 21.92 -15.52 3.08
CA ASN A 20 22.91 -15.21 2.04
C ASN A 20 23.16 -16.42 1.12
N PHE A 21 23.33 -17.60 1.70
CA PHE A 21 23.50 -18.83 0.92
C PHE A 21 22.30 -19.09 -0.01
N LEU A 22 21.07 -18.93 0.48
CA LEU A 22 19.86 -19.14 -0.32
C LEU A 22 19.76 -18.16 -1.49
N TRP A 23 20.18 -16.90 -1.30
CA TRP A 23 20.32 -15.93 -2.39
C TRP A 23 21.36 -16.35 -3.42
N GLU A 24 22.52 -16.86 -3.00
CA GLU A 24 23.56 -17.38 -3.91
C GLU A 24 23.08 -18.60 -4.71
N GLN A 25 22.16 -19.40 -4.16
CA GLN A 25 21.52 -20.51 -4.87
C GLN A 25 20.45 -20.05 -5.89
N GLY A 26 20.17 -18.75 -5.98
CA GLY A 26 19.24 -18.18 -6.95
C GLY A 26 17.80 -18.05 -6.44
N ALA A 27 17.61 -17.84 -5.13
CA ALA A 27 16.29 -17.52 -4.59
C ALA A 27 15.75 -16.21 -5.22
N LEU A 28 14.45 -16.18 -5.49
CA LEU A 28 13.69 -14.99 -5.90
C LEU A 28 13.23 -14.17 -4.70
N GLY A 29 13.16 -14.80 -3.52
CA GLY A 29 12.79 -14.21 -2.26
C GLY A 29 13.10 -15.16 -1.12
N VAL A 30 13.46 -14.60 0.04
CA VAL A 30 13.67 -15.33 1.30
C VAL A 30 12.89 -14.60 2.39
N VAL A 31 12.05 -15.32 3.11
CA VAL A 31 11.23 -14.80 4.20
C VAL A 31 11.60 -15.54 5.48
N GLU A 32 11.89 -14.78 6.54
CA GLU A 32 12.05 -15.32 7.87
C GLU A 32 10.70 -15.42 8.57
N GLU A 33 10.36 -16.61 9.05
CA GLU A 33 9.14 -16.87 9.79
C GLU A 33 9.49 -17.08 11.26
N GLU A 34 9.14 -16.10 12.08
CA GLU A 34 9.21 -16.18 13.53
C GLU A 34 7.81 -16.38 14.12
N SER A 35 7.67 -17.33 15.04
CA SER A 35 6.42 -17.61 15.73
C SER A 35 6.70 -17.95 17.19
N PRO A 36 5.88 -17.49 18.15
CA PRO A 36 5.98 -17.92 19.54
C PRO A 36 5.73 -19.42 19.73
N LEU A 37 5.09 -20.07 18.74
CA LEU A 37 4.61 -21.44 18.83
C LEU A 37 5.42 -22.44 17.98
N THR A 38 6.23 -21.99 17.04
CA THR A 38 7.04 -22.85 16.18
C THR A 38 8.49 -22.37 16.08
N PRO A 39 9.48 -23.29 15.96
CA PRO A 39 10.87 -22.91 15.76
C PRO A 39 11.05 -21.98 14.55
N PRO A 40 12.00 -21.03 14.61
CA PRO A 40 12.27 -20.11 13.50
C PRO A 40 12.73 -20.86 12.26
N ARG A 41 12.27 -20.39 11.09
CA ARG A 41 12.55 -21.01 9.80
C ARG A 41 12.62 -19.96 8.70
N LEU A 42 13.43 -20.24 7.69
CA LEU A 42 13.48 -19.48 6.44
C LEU A 42 12.64 -20.19 5.37
N ARG A 43 11.87 -19.40 4.61
CA ARG A 43 11.17 -19.84 3.40
C ARG A 43 11.78 -19.14 2.20
N ALA A 44 12.46 -19.90 1.36
CA ALA A 44 13.05 -19.40 0.12
C ALA A 44 12.26 -19.90 -1.10
N PHE A 45 12.10 -19.02 -2.08
CA PHE A 45 11.33 -19.30 -3.30
C PHE A 45 12.26 -19.34 -4.51
N PHE A 46 12.18 -20.39 -5.32
CA PHE A 46 13.02 -20.59 -6.50
C PHE A 46 12.16 -20.80 -7.76
N PRO A 47 12.66 -20.44 -8.96
CA PRO A 47 11.96 -20.72 -10.21
C PRO A 47 11.82 -22.24 -10.43
N ASP A 48 10.80 -22.68 -11.16
CA ASP A 48 10.60 -24.10 -11.53
C ASP A 48 11.77 -24.71 -12.32
N SER A 49 12.55 -23.86 -13.02
CA SER A 49 13.78 -24.23 -13.71
C SER A 49 14.90 -24.70 -12.76
N ALA A 50 14.81 -24.39 -11.47
CA ALA A 50 15.76 -24.85 -10.47
C ALA A 50 15.55 -26.33 -10.13
N SER A 51 16.66 -27.05 -9.94
CA SER A 51 16.60 -28.46 -9.53
C SER A 51 16.32 -28.58 -8.03
N SER A 52 15.13 -29.07 -7.67
CA SER A 52 14.72 -29.26 -6.27
C SER A 52 15.66 -30.18 -5.49
N THR A 53 16.13 -31.26 -6.11
CA THR A 53 17.10 -32.20 -5.50
C THR A 53 18.46 -31.55 -5.26
N ALA A 54 18.92 -30.69 -6.19
CA ALA A 54 20.17 -29.96 -6.03
C ALA A 54 20.07 -28.93 -4.89
N LEU A 55 18.96 -28.18 -4.82
CA LEU A 55 18.69 -27.20 -3.77
C LEU A 55 18.68 -27.82 -2.38
N VAL A 56 17.97 -28.94 -2.20
CA VAL A 56 17.97 -29.66 -0.91
C VAL A 56 19.37 -30.14 -0.56
N SER A 57 20.07 -30.76 -1.52
CA SER A 57 21.40 -31.32 -1.28
C SER A 57 22.45 -30.23 -0.95
N SER A 58 22.41 -29.07 -1.62
CA SER A 58 23.32 -27.97 -1.35
C SER A 58 23.04 -27.34 0.01
N THR A 59 21.77 -27.16 0.35
CA THR A 59 21.34 -26.63 1.66
C THR A 59 21.72 -27.55 2.81
N GLN A 60 21.51 -28.87 2.66
CA GLN A 60 21.94 -29.86 3.65
C GLN A 60 23.45 -29.82 3.90
N ARG A 61 24.25 -29.71 2.83
CA ARG A 61 25.72 -29.57 2.97
C ARG A 61 26.11 -28.28 3.69
N TYR A 62 25.44 -27.17 3.37
CA TYR A 62 25.72 -25.88 4.01
C TYR A 62 25.39 -25.92 5.50
N VAL A 63 24.20 -26.43 5.87
CA VAL A 63 23.78 -26.61 7.28
C VAL A 63 24.74 -27.55 8.03
N ALA A 64 25.17 -28.65 7.43
CA ALA A 64 26.17 -29.54 8.03
C ALA A 64 27.53 -28.84 8.23
N GLY A 65 27.91 -27.94 7.31
CA GLY A 65 29.09 -27.10 7.44
C GLY A 65 28.99 -26.13 8.63
N LEU A 66 27.85 -25.45 8.79
CA LEU A 66 27.60 -24.59 9.96
C LEU A 66 27.69 -25.38 11.27
N HIS A 67 27.11 -26.58 11.31
CA HIS A 67 27.21 -27.44 12.49
C HIS A 67 28.66 -27.85 12.80
N ALA A 68 29.46 -28.17 11.78
CA ALA A 68 30.87 -28.49 11.95
C ALA A 68 31.71 -27.29 12.46
N LEU A 69 31.25 -26.06 12.20
CA LEU A 69 31.85 -24.82 12.72
C LEU A 69 31.40 -24.46 14.14
N GLY A 70 30.53 -25.27 14.76
CA GLY A 70 30.07 -25.10 16.14
C GLY A 70 28.76 -24.34 16.29
N PHE A 71 28.06 -24.02 15.19
CA PHE A 71 26.72 -23.45 15.27
C PHE A 71 25.69 -24.54 15.62
N PRO A 72 24.77 -24.31 16.57
CA PRO A 72 23.80 -25.30 16.97
C PRO A 72 22.85 -25.63 15.82
N ALA A 73 22.50 -26.91 15.66
CA ALA A 73 21.51 -27.33 14.68
C ALA A 73 20.13 -26.78 15.07
N ALA A 74 19.49 -26.09 14.14
CA ALA A 74 18.11 -25.65 14.29
C ALA A 74 17.16 -26.86 14.30
N SER A 75 16.08 -26.79 15.09
CA SER A 75 15.10 -27.87 15.20
C SER A 75 14.17 -27.87 13.98
N GLY A 76 14.17 -28.97 13.23
CA GLY A 76 13.27 -29.19 12.09
C GLY A 76 13.98 -29.93 10.94
N GLU A 77 13.25 -30.16 9.85
CA GLU A 77 13.80 -30.76 8.63
C GLU A 77 13.80 -29.74 7.48
N ILE A 78 14.73 -29.91 6.54
CA ILE A 78 14.73 -29.14 5.30
C ILE A 78 13.67 -29.76 4.38
N GLU A 79 12.67 -28.97 4.01
CA GLU A 79 11.56 -29.42 3.18
C GLU A 79 11.54 -28.63 1.87
N ILE A 80 11.30 -29.31 0.75
CA ILE A 80 11.03 -28.64 -0.53
C ILE A 80 9.69 -29.12 -1.07
N ALA A 81 8.85 -28.17 -1.47
CA ALA A 81 7.55 -28.45 -2.05
C ALA A 81 7.32 -27.59 -3.30
N PRO A 82 6.62 -28.10 -4.31
CA PRO A 82 6.13 -27.27 -5.40
C PRO A 82 5.07 -26.33 -4.81
N LEU A 83 5.29 -25.03 -4.93
CA LEU A 83 4.28 -24.03 -4.64
C LEU A 83 3.46 -23.85 -5.91
N LEU A 84 2.27 -24.47 -5.91
CA LEU A 84 1.27 -24.22 -6.94
C LEU A 84 0.83 -22.76 -6.83
N GLU A 85 0.76 -22.06 -7.95
CA GLU A 85 0.32 -20.66 -8.06
C GLU A 85 -1.03 -20.44 -7.35
N GLU A 86 -1.90 -21.44 -7.38
CA GLU A 86 -3.21 -21.46 -6.70
C GLU A 86 -3.10 -21.36 -5.17
N ALA A 87 -2.09 -21.99 -4.55
CA ALA A 87 -1.89 -21.95 -3.10
C ALA A 87 -1.32 -20.59 -2.64
N TRP A 88 -0.43 -19.99 -3.45
CA TRP A 88 0.09 -18.65 -3.20
C TRP A 88 -0.98 -17.58 -3.43
N ALA A 89 -1.70 -17.65 -4.55
CA ALA A 89 -2.82 -16.77 -4.85
C ALA A 89 -3.89 -16.88 -3.76
N SER A 90 -4.25 -18.08 -3.30
CA SER A 90 -5.24 -18.26 -2.24
C SER A 90 -4.80 -17.67 -0.89
N ALA A 91 -3.55 -17.88 -0.48
CA ALA A 91 -3.03 -17.35 0.79
C ALA A 91 -2.89 -15.81 0.76
N TRP A 92 -2.46 -15.27 -0.37
CA TRP A 92 -2.39 -13.82 -0.58
C TRP A 92 -3.80 -13.19 -0.63
N GLN A 93 -4.76 -13.82 -1.32
CA GLN A 93 -6.15 -13.37 -1.37
C GLN A 93 -6.83 -13.36 0.01
N GLN A 94 -6.54 -14.35 0.86
CA GLN A 94 -7.03 -14.42 2.24
C GLN A 94 -6.51 -13.29 3.14
N SER A 95 -5.42 -12.62 2.76
CA SER A 95 -4.84 -11.51 3.53
C SER A 95 -5.57 -10.18 3.32
N PHE A 96 -6.53 -10.11 2.38
CA PHE A 96 -7.29 -8.90 2.06
C PHE A 96 -8.80 -9.10 2.21
N PRO A 97 -9.31 -9.41 3.41
CA PRO A 97 -10.74 -9.58 3.62
C PRO A 97 -11.49 -8.25 3.39
N PRO A 98 -12.74 -8.29 2.92
CA PRO A 98 -13.60 -7.12 2.86
C PRO A 98 -13.73 -6.45 4.24
N HIS A 99 -13.67 -5.13 4.30
CA HIS A 99 -13.80 -4.38 5.54
C HIS A 99 -14.47 -3.02 5.33
N GLY A 100 -15.08 -2.51 6.41
CA GLY A 100 -15.71 -1.20 6.40
C GLY A 100 -14.75 -0.12 6.85
N VAL A 101 -14.74 1.01 6.13
CA VAL A 101 -13.99 2.22 6.54
C VAL A 101 -14.97 3.36 6.72
N GLY A 102 -14.85 4.09 7.83
CA GLY A 102 -15.81 5.11 8.21
C GLY A 102 -17.24 4.58 8.28
N ARG A 103 -18.20 5.46 7.95
CA ARG A 103 -19.64 5.21 7.96
C ARG A 103 -20.13 4.63 6.65
N ARG A 104 -19.66 5.14 5.50
CA ARG A 104 -20.23 4.81 4.19
C ARG A 104 -19.39 3.86 3.35
N LEU A 105 -18.08 3.71 3.56
CA LEU A 105 -17.25 2.93 2.65
C LEU A 105 -17.18 1.45 3.03
N TRP A 106 -17.12 0.61 2.02
CA TRP A 106 -16.86 -0.83 2.12
C TRP A 106 -15.78 -1.20 1.11
N ILE A 107 -14.58 -1.56 1.58
CA ILE A 107 -13.45 -1.91 0.73
C ILE A 107 -13.43 -3.42 0.55
N THR A 108 -13.36 -3.89 -0.69
CA THR A 108 -13.45 -5.31 -1.00
C THR A 108 -12.53 -5.69 -2.16
N PRO A 109 -11.89 -6.86 -2.15
CA PRO A 109 -11.20 -7.36 -3.32
C PRO A 109 -12.17 -7.92 -4.37
N PRO A 110 -11.75 -8.07 -5.64
CA PRO A 110 -12.61 -8.56 -6.71
C PRO A 110 -12.99 -10.06 -6.60
N TRP A 111 -12.25 -10.85 -5.81
CA TRP A 111 -12.55 -12.28 -5.61
C TRP A 111 -13.52 -12.55 -4.46
N GLU A 112 -13.80 -11.54 -3.61
CA GLU A 112 -14.72 -11.66 -2.49
C GLU A 112 -15.67 -10.47 -2.47
N GLU A 113 -16.30 -10.17 -3.62
CA GLU A 113 -17.31 -9.12 -3.74
C GLU A 113 -18.51 -9.44 -2.85
N ARG A 114 -18.46 -8.94 -1.62
CA ARG A 114 -19.55 -9.02 -0.65
C ARG A 114 -20.19 -7.67 -0.52
N ASP A 115 -21.49 -7.62 -0.75
CA ASP A 115 -22.26 -6.41 -0.48
C ASP A 115 -22.36 -6.16 1.03
N ALA A 116 -22.12 -4.91 1.43
CA ALA A 116 -22.41 -4.42 2.77
C ALA A 116 -23.62 -3.49 2.70
N PRO A 117 -24.82 -3.93 3.15
CA PRO A 117 -26.03 -3.12 3.08
C PRO A 117 -25.83 -1.72 3.68
N GLY A 118 -26.21 -0.69 2.91
CA GLY A 118 -26.10 0.72 3.34
C GLY A 118 -24.71 1.34 3.22
N ARG A 119 -23.71 0.60 2.71
CA ARG A 119 -22.38 1.10 2.37
C ARG A 119 -22.14 1.09 0.87
N VAL A 120 -21.21 1.92 0.44
CA VAL A 120 -20.74 2.03 -0.93
C VAL A 120 -19.49 1.18 -1.09
N SER A 121 -19.58 0.15 -1.93
CA SER A 121 -18.48 -0.76 -2.20
C SER A 121 -17.41 -0.09 -3.06
N VAL A 122 -16.13 -0.20 -2.68
CA VAL A 122 -14.95 0.19 -3.46
C VAL A 122 -14.14 -1.08 -3.69
N ILE A 123 -14.10 -1.52 -4.95
CA ILE A 123 -13.46 -2.78 -5.33
C ILE A 123 -12.00 -2.50 -5.66
N ILE A 124 -11.06 -3.02 -4.89
CA ILE A 124 -9.63 -2.80 -5.12
C ILE A 124 -8.97 -4.15 -5.26
N GLU A 125 -8.34 -4.39 -6.41
CA GLU A 125 -7.40 -5.48 -6.55
C GLU A 125 -6.10 -5.07 -5.85
N PRO A 126 -5.72 -5.72 -4.74
CA PRO A 126 -4.40 -5.57 -4.16
C PRO A 126 -3.35 -5.94 -5.19
N GLY A 127 -2.17 -5.35 -5.14
CA GLY A 127 -1.16 -5.60 -6.17
C GLY A 127 0.17 -4.96 -5.83
N ARG A 128 0.98 -4.73 -6.86
CA ARG A 128 2.30 -4.08 -6.74
C ARG A 128 2.19 -2.58 -6.42
N ALA A 129 1.09 -1.94 -6.83
CA ALA A 129 0.84 -0.54 -6.51
C ALA A 129 0.38 -0.38 -5.05
N PHE A 130 0.85 0.67 -4.38
CA PHE A 130 0.47 1.01 -3.01
C PHE A 130 -1.00 1.49 -2.93
N GLY A 131 -1.67 1.22 -1.81
CA GLY A 131 -3.06 1.64 -1.57
C GLY A 131 -4.09 0.50 -1.59
N THR A 132 -3.82 -0.62 -0.92
CA THR A 132 -4.74 -1.77 -0.89
C THR A 132 -5.98 -1.54 -0.03
N GLY A 133 -5.98 -0.52 0.83
CA GLY A 133 -7.06 -0.19 1.78
C GLY A 133 -6.80 -0.63 3.21
N HIS A 134 -6.05 -1.72 3.41
CA HIS A 134 -5.76 -2.29 4.75
C HIS A 134 -4.59 -1.62 5.49
N HIS A 135 -3.84 -0.75 4.82
CA HIS A 135 -2.75 -0.02 5.48
C HIS A 135 -3.32 1.14 6.29
N GLY A 136 -2.84 1.34 7.52
CA GLY A 136 -3.36 2.36 8.45
C GLY A 136 -3.42 3.77 7.84
N SER A 137 -2.44 4.14 7.01
CA SER A 137 -2.46 5.43 6.30
C SER A 137 -3.61 5.55 5.29
N THR A 138 -3.92 4.48 4.56
CA THR A 138 -5.00 4.47 3.56
C THR A 138 -6.36 4.49 4.27
N GLU A 139 -6.52 3.68 5.32
CA GLU A 139 -7.74 3.67 6.12
C GLU A 139 -8.02 5.05 6.74
N GLY A 140 -6.98 5.70 7.29
CA GLY A 140 -7.08 7.06 7.84
C GLY A 140 -7.55 8.08 6.80
N CYS A 141 -6.96 8.08 5.60
CA CYS A 141 -7.38 8.96 4.51
C CYS A 141 -8.82 8.69 4.06
N LEU A 142 -9.21 7.42 3.93
CA LEU A 142 -10.58 7.04 3.56
C LEU A 142 -11.60 7.45 4.62
N ALA A 143 -11.26 7.34 5.91
CA ALA A 143 -12.13 7.78 7.01
C ALA A 143 -12.33 9.31 7.00
N LEU A 144 -11.25 10.07 6.76
CA LEU A 144 -11.33 11.53 6.60
C LEU A 144 -12.09 11.94 5.34
N LEU A 145 -11.93 11.21 4.24
CA LEU A 145 -12.66 11.43 3.01
C LEU A 145 -14.16 11.22 3.21
N ASP A 146 -14.53 10.15 3.93
CA ASP A 146 -15.91 9.89 4.32
C ASP A 146 -16.49 10.97 5.25
N LEU A 147 -15.65 11.62 6.06
CA LEU A 147 -16.05 12.75 6.90
C LEU A 147 -16.31 14.01 6.06
N VAL A 148 -15.44 14.33 5.09
CA VAL A 148 -15.46 15.62 4.37
C VAL A 148 -16.43 15.65 3.19
N VAL A 149 -16.63 14.52 2.50
CA VAL A 149 -17.52 14.45 1.33
C VAL A 149 -18.98 14.38 1.81
N GLY A 150 -19.57 15.53 2.11
CA GLY A 150 -20.95 15.67 2.59
C GLY A 150 -22.02 15.53 1.50
N PRO A 151 -23.28 15.93 1.80
CA PRO A 151 -24.41 15.87 0.84
C PRO A 151 -24.25 16.76 -0.40
N ARG A 152 -23.33 17.74 -0.34
CA ARG A 152 -22.90 18.56 -1.48
C ARG A 152 -21.42 18.26 -1.72
N PRO A 153 -21.12 17.22 -2.52
CA PRO A 153 -19.75 16.81 -2.77
C PRO A 153 -19.01 17.89 -3.57
N ALA A 154 -17.68 17.88 -3.43
CA ALA A 154 -16.81 18.72 -4.23
C ALA A 154 -16.97 18.39 -5.74
N ALA A 155 -17.00 19.41 -6.59
CA ALA A 155 -17.12 19.20 -8.04
C ALA A 155 -15.88 18.51 -8.64
N ARG A 156 -14.70 18.70 -8.03
CA ARG A 156 -13.44 18.11 -8.52
C ARG A 156 -12.50 17.80 -7.35
N ALA A 157 -11.70 16.75 -7.48
CA ALA A 157 -10.57 16.50 -6.59
C ALA A 157 -9.27 16.26 -7.36
N LEU A 158 -8.15 16.44 -6.67
CA LEU A 158 -6.82 16.04 -7.12
C LEU A 158 -6.29 14.95 -6.19
N ASP A 159 -5.82 13.83 -6.75
CA ASP A 159 -5.18 12.74 -6.03
C ASP A 159 -3.71 12.64 -6.46
N ILE A 160 -2.79 13.00 -5.57
CA ILE A 160 -1.34 13.07 -5.82
C ILE A 160 -0.69 11.81 -5.24
N GLY A 161 -0.11 10.99 -6.12
CA GLY A 161 0.32 9.63 -5.80
C GLY A 161 -0.88 8.69 -5.77
N ILE A 162 -1.61 8.62 -6.88
CA ILE A 162 -2.89 7.90 -6.98
C ILE A 162 -2.76 6.40 -6.67
N GLY A 163 -1.59 5.78 -6.87
CA GLY A 163 -1.35 4.38 -6.50
C GLY A 163 -2.35 3.42 -7.14
N THR A 164 -3.03 2.61 -6.32
CA THR A 164 -4.13 1.72 -6.78
C THR A 164 -5.40 2.45 -7.24
N GLY A 165 -5.49 3.77 -7.05
CA GLY A 165 -6.69 4.57 -7.32
C GLY A 165 -7.72 4.58 -6.19
N ILE A 166 -7.43 4.00 -5.03
CA ILE A 166 -8.43 3.79 -3.98
C ILE A 166 -9.06 5.09 -3.46
N LEU A 167 -8.28 6.17 -3.25
CA LEU A 167 -8.81 7.44 -2.76
C LEU A 167 -9.63 8.15 -3.83
N ALA A 168 -9.12 8.22 -5.07
CA ALA A 168 -9.87 8.73 -6.22
C ALA A 168 -11.20 8.00 -6.44
N ILE A 169 -11.21 6.66 -6.44
CA ILE A 169 -12.42 5.86 -6.62
C ILE A 169 -13.39 6.08 -5.46
N ALA A 170 -12.90 6.06 -4.21
CA ALA A 170 -13.74 6.34 -3.05
C ALA A 170 -14.35 7.75 -3.12
N ALA A 171 -13.59 8.76 -3.56
CA ALA A 171 -14.08 10.12 -3.72
C ALA A 171 -15.24 10.18 -4.73
N ILE A 172 -15.07 9.57 -5.90
CA ILE A 172 -16.12 9.46 -6.92
C ILE A 172 -17.36 8.77 -6.35
N LYS A 173 -17.16 7.64 -5.68
CA LYS A 173 -18.25 6.84 -5.10
C LYS A 173 -18.98 7.52 -3.94
N LEU A 174 -18.33 8.46 -3.25
CA LEU A 174 -18.95 9.31 -2.23
C LEU A 174 -19.63 10.55 -2.83
N GLY A 175 -19.46 10.80 -4.13
CA GLY A 175 -20.20 11.80 -4.89
C GLY A 175 -19.36 12.89 -5.56
N VAL A 176 -18.03 12.88 -5.43
CA VAL A 176 -17.17 13.81 -6.19
C VAL A 176 -17.37 13.58 -7.68
N GLU A 177 -17.54 14.64 -8.47
CA GLU A 177 -17.92 14.46 -9.89
C GLU A 177 -16.75 13.99 -10.76
N ARG A 178 -15.56 14.57 -10.52
CA ARG A 178 -14.34 14.33 -11.30
C ARG A 178 -13.10 14.27 -10.40
N VAL A 179 -12.15 13.39 -10.71
CA VAL A 179 -10.84 13.36 -10.04
C VAL A 179 -9.73 13.45 -11.08
N VAL A 180 -8.70 14.24 -10.80
CA VAL A 180 -7.41 14.17 -11.49
C VAL A 180 -6.47 13.33 -10.65
N GLY A 181 -6.01 12.22 -11.19
CA GLY A 181 -5.04 11.32 -10.58
C GLY A 181 -3.66 11.51 -11.18
N LEU A 182 -2.67 11.76 -10.34
CA LEU A 182 -1.26 11.89 -10.72
C LEU A 182 -0.46 10.77 -10.07
N ASP A 183 0.41 10.11 -10.83
CA ASP A 183 1.47 9.27 -10.30
C ASP A 183 2.71 9.35 -11.20
N VAL A 184 3.90 9.20 -10.62
CA VAL A 184 5.15 9.12 -11.39
C VAL A 184 5.47 7.69 -11.83
N ASP A 185 4.78 6.70 -11.25
CA ASP A 185 4.94 5.28 -11.59
C ASP A 185 3.90 4.84 -12.65
N PRO A 186 4.32 4.37 -13.84
CA PRO A 186 3.41 3.85 -14.85
C PRO A 186 2.61 2.63 -14.37
N ASP A 187 3.16 1.81 -13.47
CA ASP A 187 2.47 0.63 -12.91
C ASP A 187 1.31 1.07 -12.01
N ALA A 188 1.49 2.17 -11.25
CA ALA A 188 0.42 2.76 -10.45
C ALA A 188 -0.72 3.29 -11.34
N ILE A 189 -0.40 4.02 -12.41
CA ILE A 189 -1.41 4.49 -13.37
C ILE A 189 -2.18 3.32 -14.01
N ALA A 190 -1.49 2.24 -14.37
CA ALA A 190 -2.14 1.04 -14.91
C ALA A 190 -3.06 0.37 -13.87
N ALA A 191 -2.62 0.26 -12.61
CA ALA A 191 -3.41 -0.28 -11.52
C ALA A 191 -4.66 0.57 -11.23
N ALA A 192 -4.50 1.90 -11.12
CA ALA A 192 -5.58 2.85 -10.91
C ALA A 192 -6.64 2.77 -12.01
N ARG A 193 -6.23 2.67 -13.28
CA ARG A 193 -7.16 2.50 -14.42
C ARG A 193 -7.93 1.18 -14.33
N THR A 194 -7.24 0.09 -14.03
CA THR A 194 -7.87 -1.24 -13.87
C THR A 194 -8.89 -1.23 -12.74
N ASN A 195 -8.53 -0.70 -11.57
CA ASN A 195 -9.43 -0.59 -10.43
C ASN A 195 -10.60 0.38 -10.71
N ALA A 196 -10.35 1.51 -11.37
CA ALA A 196 -11.43 2.41 -11.78
C ALA A 196 -12.42 1.73 -12.73
N ALA A 197 -11.95 0.87 -13.64
CA ALA A 197 -12.80 0.09 -14.54
C ALA A 197 -13.69 -0.89 -13.77
N ARG A 198 -13.13 -1.60 -12.79
CA ARG A 198 -13.89 -2.49 -11.88
C ARG A 198 -14.99 -1.75 -11.12
N ASN A 199 -14.78 -0.46 -10.84
CA ASN A 199 -15.71 0.38 -10.10
C ASN A 199 -16.67 1.19 -10.98
N GLY A 200 -16.53 1.14 -12.31
CA GLY A 200 -17.31 1.97 -13.23
C GLY A 200 -16.95 3.46 -13.23
N CYS A 201 -15.75 3.82 -12.77
CA CYS A 201 -15.32 5.22 -12.54
C CYS A 201 -14.29 5.75 -13.56
N VAL A 202 -13.90 4.98 -14.58
CA VAL A 202 -12.83 5.37 -15.54
C VAL A 202 -13.09 6.72 -16.18
N GLU A 203 -14.32 6.96 -16.64
CA GLU A 203 -14.69 8.20 -17.32
C GLU A 203 -14.68 9.42 -16.39
N GLN A 204 -14.63 9.22 -15.08
CA GLN A 204 -14.63 10.29 -14.07
C GLN A 204 -13.24 10.62 -13.53
N ILE A 205 -12.24 9.79 -13.86
CA ILE A 205 -10.86 9.95 -13.39
C ILE A 205 -9.94 10.25 -14.57
N GLU A 206 -9.30 11.42 -14.56
CA GLU A 206 -8.22 11.78 -15.49
C GLU A 206 -6.90 11.24 -14.93
N PHE A 207 -6.23 10.34 -15.62
CA PHE A 207 -4.97 9.75 -15.14
C PHE A 207 -3.76 10.30 -15.89
N HIS A 208 -2.79 10.84 -15.16
CA HIS A 208 -1.56 11.42 -15.69
C HIS A 208 -0.33 10.74 -15.09
N LEU A 209 0.60 10.36 -15.95
CA LEU A 209 1.91 9.83 -15.56
C LEU A 209 2.88 11.00 -15.32
N ASP A 210 2.68 11.73 -14.24
CA ASP A 210 3.37 12.98 -13.93
C ASP A 210 3.31 13.31 -12.42
N GLY A 211 4.12 14.28 -11.98
CA GLY A 211 4.03 14.89 -10.64
C GLY A 211 3.24 16.21 -10.63
N PRO A 212 2.89 16.76 -9.45
CA PRO A 212 2.13 18.01 -9.32
C PRO A 212 2.87 19.26 -9.84
N GLU A 213 4.17 19.17 -10.12
CA GLU A 213 4.98 20.19 -10.77
C GLU A 213 4.65 20.39 -12.26
N THR A 214 4.10 19.37 -12.93
CA THR A 214 3.78 19.46 -14.36
C THR A 214 2.42 20.11 -14.62
N LEU A 215 1.56 20.17 -13.60
CA LEU A 215 0.28 20.86 -13.67
C LEU A 215 0.51 22.36 -13.91
N ARG A 216 0.11 22.82 -15.10
CA ARG A 216 0.26 24.21 -15.55
C ARG A 216 -0.33 25.20 -14.53
N SER A 217 0.21 26.41 -14.52
CA SER A 217 -0.24 27.48 -13.61
C SER A 217 -1.66 27.98 -13.87
N ASP A 218 -2.24 27.68 -15.03
CA ASP A 218 -3.60 28.04 -15.43
C ASP A 218 -4.66 26.96 -15.09
N VAL A 219 -4.25 25.85 -14.46
CA VAL A 219 -5.20 24.84 -13.97
C VAL A 219 -6.05 25.45 -12.85
N SER A 220 -7.37 25.31 -12.98
CA SER A 220 -8.32 25.71 -11.93
C SER A 220 -7.99 25.01 -10.61
N PRO A 221 -7.92 25.75 -9.48
CA PRO A 221 -7.66 25.16 -8.16
C PRO A 221 -8.70 24.12 -7.75
N PHE A 222 -8.28 23.18 -6.90
CA PHE A 222 -9.07 22.04 -6.48
C PHE A 222 -9.72 22.27 -5.11
N PRO A 223 -11.03 22.03 -4.96
CA PRO A 223 -11.73 22.11 -3.68
C PRO A 223 -11.45 20.90 -2.76
N LEU A 224 -10.85 19.83 -3.28
CA LEU A 224 -10.36 18.69 -2.51
C LEU A 224 -9.02 18.21 -3.08
N ILE A 225 -8.01 18.07 -2.21
CA ILE A 225 -6.72 17.46 -2.55
C ILE A 225 -6.50 16.25 -1.63
N LEU A 226 -6.13 15.13 -2.24
CA LEU A 226 -5.83 13.85 -1.62
C LEU A 226 -4.35 13.55 -1.88
N ALA A 227 -3.61 13.14 -0.86
CA ALA A 227 -2.24 12.68 -1.03
C ALA A 227 -1.85 11.72 0.11
N ASN A 228 -1.63 10.45 -0.20
CA ASN A 228 -1.11 9.46 0.74
C ASN A 228 0.36 9.20 0.42
N LEU A 229 1.24 10.06 0.92
CA LEU A 229 2.66 10.13 0.57
C LEU A 229 3.53 10.10 1.82
N LEU A 230 4.83 9.87 1.63
CA LEU A 230 5.77 9.92 2.74
C LEU A 230 5.98 11.36 3.22
N THR A 231 6.33 11.52 4.50
CA THR A 231 6.57 12.81 5.17
C THR A 231 7.46 13.74 4.36
N HIS A 232 8.60 13.26 3.86
CA HIS A 232 9.53 14.08 3.08
C HIS A 232 8.93 14.59 1.77
N THR A 233 8.04 13.81 1.14
CA THR A 233 7.34 14.20 -0.08
C THR A 233 6.32 15.29 0.20
N HIS A 234 5.58 15.19 1.32
CA HIS A 234 4.67 16.26 1.74
C HIS A 234 5.40 17.59 1.95
N LEU A 235 6.56 17.56 2.63
CA LEU A 235 7.38 18.75 2.85
C LEU A 235 7.86 19.36 1.53
N ALA A 236 8.23 18.53 0.55
CA ALA A 236 8.61 18.99 -0.79
C ALA A 236 7.42 19.60 -1.57
N PHE A 237 6.19 19.15 -1.29
CA PHE A 237 4.98 19.54 -2.04
C PHE A 237 4.18 20.69 -1.43
N ILE A 238 4.63 21.30 -0.33
CA ILE A 238 3.91 22.41 0.33
C ILE A 238 3.53 23.54 -0.64
N CYS A 239 4.48 24.01 -1.46
CA CYS A 239 4.21 25.06 -2.44
C CYS A 239 3.22 24.61 -3.54
N HIS A 240 3.24 23.33 -3.90
CA HIS A 240 2.31 22.76 -4.87
C HIS A 240 0.91 22.68 -4.30
N TYR A 241 0.77 22.26 -3.03
CA TYR A 241 -0.50 22.27 -2.32
C TYR A 241 -1.10 23.68 -2.27
N ALA A 242 -0.33 24.68 -1.82
CA ALA A 242 -0.79 26.07 -1.73
C ALA A 242 -1.23 26.63 -3.09
N ARG A 243 -0.51 26.28 -4.16
CA ARG A 243 -0.84 26.71 -5.53
C ARG A 243 -2.09 26.03 -6.08
N LEU A 244 -2.29 24.75 -5.79
CA LEU A 244 -3.34 23.93 -6.38
C LEU A 244 -4.63 23.92 -5.56
N ALA A 245 -4.60 24.33 -4.29
CA ALA A 245 -5.76 24.39 -3.41
C ALA A 245 -6.66 25.58 -3.75
N ALA A 246 -7.96 25.34 -3.87
CA ALA A 246 -8.95 26.42 -3.88
C ALA A 246 -9.09 27.05 -2.48
N PRO A 247 -9.51 28.32 -2.36
CA PRO A 247 -9.85 28.90 -1.07
C PRO A 247 -10.92 28.06 -0.34
N GLY A 248 -10.72 27.78 0.94
CA GLY A 248 -11.63 26.92 1.73
C GLY A 248 -11.63 25.43 1.34
N SER A 249 -10.65 24.97 0.55
CA SER A 249 -10.56 23.56 0.16
C SER A 249 -10.17 22.66 1.33
N ALA A 250 -10.51 21.37 1.18
CA ALA A 250 -10.02 20.33 2.06
C ALA A 250 -8.74 19.70 1.49
N LEU A 251 -7.74 19.49 2.34
CA LEU A 251 -6.55 18.68 2.08
C LEU A 251 -6.57 17.47 2.99
N ILE A 252 -6.54 16.27 2.41
CA ILE A 252 -6.39 15.03 3.16
C ILE A 252 -5.01 14.46 2.83
N LEU A 253 -4.14 14.46 3.84
CA LEU A 253 -2.77 13.98 3.74
C LEU A 253 -2.62 12.73 4.62
N GLY A 254 -1.95 11.70 4.14
CA GLY A 254 -1.61 10.52 4.93
C GLY A 254 -0.30 9.91 4.46
N GLY A 255 0.13 8.81 5.07
CA GLY A 255 1.39 8.14 4.70
C GLY A 255 2.59 8.62 5.51
N MET A 256 2.32 9.39 6.57
CA MET A 256 3.28 9.80 7.58
C MET A 256 3.13 8.95 8.85
N LEU A 257 4.24 8.72 9.54
CA LEU A 257 4.21 8.12 10.87
C LEU A 257 3.61 9.11 11.86
N GLU A 258 2.95 8.60 12.90
CA GLU A 258 2.39 9.44 13.98
C GLU A 258 3.46 10.36 14.60
N ALA A 259 4.69 9.89 14.74
CA ALA A 259 5.78 10.69 15.30
C ALA A 259 6.22 11.86 14.39
N GLU A 260 5.86 11.83 13.10
CA GLU A 260 6.34 12.77 12.08
C GLU A 260 5.30 13.85 11.73
N ASP A 261 4.02 13.63 12.02
CA ASP A 261 2.93 14.47 11.52
C ASP A 261 2.99 15.93 11.98
N SER A 262 3.46 16.18 13.20
CA SER A 262 3.65 17.53 13.77
C SER A 262 4.56 18.40 12.90
N SER A 263 5.58 17.81 12.27
CA SER A 263 6.48 18.53 11.37
C SER A 263 5.78 18.95 10.08
N VAL A 264 4.88 18.12 9.55
CA VAL A 264 4.10 18.41 8.35
C VAL A 264 3.07 19.49 8.63
N ILE A 265 2.37 19.40 9.76
CA ILE A 265 1.39 20.41 10.20
C ILE A 265 2.06 21.79 10.33
N ALA A 266 3.17 21.86 11.06
CA ALA A 266 3.90 23.10 11.27
C ALA A 266 4.42 23.74 9.98
N ALA A 267 4.75 22.91 8.97
CA ALA A 267 5.21 23.40 7.67
C ALA A 267 4.06 23.87 6.75
N LEU A 268 2.85 23.34 6.94
CA LEU A 268 1.65 23.69 6.18
C LEU A 268 0.95 24.96 6.69
N GLU A 269 1.06 25.28 7.98
CA GLU A 269 0.44 26.48 8.57
C GLU A 269 0.89 27.78 7.88
N PRO A 270 2.19 28.06 7.67
CA PRO A 270 2.63 29.25 6.93
C PRO A 270 2.19 29.27 5.47
N ALA A 271 1.86 28.10 4.91
CA ALA A 271 1.32 27.96 3.55
C ALA A 271 -0.20 28.15 3.49
N GLY A 272 -0.86 28.47 4.61
CA GLY A 272 -2.28 28.80 4.66
C GLY A 272 -3.21 27.60 4.85
N PHE A 273 -2.73 26.52 5.45
CA PHE A 273 -3.53 25.35 5.80
C PHE A 273 -3.58 25.12 7.30
N TRP A 274 -4.76 24.86 7.85
CA TRP A 274 -4.95 24.61 9.28
C TRP A 274 -5.49 23.22 9.52
N LEU A 275 -4.93 22.52 10.51
CA LEU A 275 -5.42 21.20 10.90
C LEU A 275 -6.87 21.30 11.41
N ARG A 276 -7.72 20.42 10.88
CA ARG A 276 -9.12 20.27 11.29
C ARG A 276 -9.37 18.97 12.04
N GLU A 277 -8.87 17.86 11.51
CA GLU A 277 -9.05 16.53 12.08
C GLU A 277 -7.77 15.71 11.88
N ARG A 278 -7.47 14.84 12.85
CA ARG A 278 -6.33 13.92 12.80
C ARG A 278 -6.82 12.52 13.14
N VAL A 279 -6.45 11.55 12.31
CA VAL A 279 -6.75 10.12 12.52
C VAL A 279 -5.44 9.35 12.59
N VAL A 280 -5.30 8.51 13.62
CA VAL A 280 -4.17 7.59 13.74
C VAL A 280 -4.67 6.15 13.70
N ARG A 281 -4.02 5.34 12.86
CA ARG A 281 -4.28 3.91 12.70
C ARG A 281 -2.95 3.18 12.60
N ASP A 282 -2.71 2.23 13.49
CA ASP A 282 -1.52 1.36 13.48
C ASP A 282 -0.19 2.12 13.37
N GLY A 283 -0.07 3.25 14.07
CA GLY A 283 1.13 4.11 14.06
C GLY A 283 1.26 5.05 12.85
N TRP A 284 0.30 5.04 11.94
CA TRP A 284 0.22 5.95 10.79
C TRP A 284 -0.79 7.06 11.03
N SER A 285 -0.44 8.28 10.63
CA SER A 285 -1.30 9.45 10.77
C SER A 285 -1.87 9.86 9.42
N ALA A 286 -3.13 10.28 9.44
CA ALA A 286 -3.81 10.98 8.37
C ALA A 286 -4.39 12.29 8.91
N LEU A 287 -4.24 13.36 8.15
CA LEU A 287 -4.57 14.73 8.51
C LEU A 287 -5.61 15.27 7.54
N LEU A 288 -6.67 15.88 8.07
CA LEU A 288 -7.55 16.74 7.31
C LEU A 288 -7.19 18.18 7.66
N LEU A 289 -6.77 18.93 6.65
CA LEU A 289 -6.49 20.36 6.74
C LEU A 289 -7.49 21.16 5.90
N GLU A 290 -7.71 22.41 6.30
CA GLU A 290 -8.55 23.36 5.57
C GLU A 290 -7.69 24.53 5.08
N ALA A 291 -7.83 24.86 3.80
CA ALA A 291 -7.21 26.05 3.20
C ALA A 291 -7.94 27.32 3.63
N GLY A 292 -7.21 28.43 3.78
CA GLY A 292 -7.82 29.72 4.11
C GLY A 292 -8.83 30.19 3.07
N SER A 293 -9.86 30.92 3.51
CA SER A 293 -10.96 31.37 2.64
C SER A 293 -10.75 32.77 2.01
N VAL A 294 -9.50 33.24 1.87
CA VAL A 294 -9.20 34.64 1.46
C VAL A 294 -9.68 34.94 0.05
#